data_AF-A0AAN7WWM1-F1
#
_entry.id   AF-A0AAN7WWM1-F1
#
_cell.length_a   1.000
_cell.length_b   1.000
_cell.length_c   1.000
_cell.angle_alpha   90.00
_cell.angle_beta   90.00
_cell.angle_gamma   90.00
#
_symmetry.space_group_name_H-M   'P 1'
#
loop_
_entity.id
_entity.type
_entity.pdbx_description
1 polymer ?
#
loop_
_entity_poly.entity_id
_entity_poly.type
_entity_poly.pdbx_seq_one_letter_code
_entity_poly.pdbx_strand_id
1 'polypeptide(L)'
;MRGWEVLREYGVRGSLLRAIQSLYSQSESCVRVLGSTSDRFPVRVGLRQGCALSPILFVIIMDRISRRSRGGGGLQFGGLRIAPLLFADDVALMASSVCDLQRSLDLFAAECEAAGMRISTSKSEAMVLSRKPMDCPLQVGNEALPQVKEFKYLGVLFSSEGTMEREMGRRIGAAGAVLQSLYCTVVTKRELSQKAKLSVYRAIFVPTLTYDHEGWVMTERTRSRIQAAEMGVLRRVAGISLRDKVRSSVIREGLGVEPLLLRVERSQLRWFGHLVRMPPGRLPREVFQARPAGKRPRGRPRTRWRDYISSLAWERLGIPQSELVDVARERKVGTLCWSCYLGDPDGNVFENILLSFSWSLLS
;
A
#
# COMPACT_ATOMS: atom_id res chain seq x y z
N MET A 1 -1.69 -16.88 -28.52
CA MET A 1 -1.33 -16.45 -27.14
C MET A 1 -0.08 -17.21 -26.71
N ARG A 2 1.07 -16.54 -26.58
CA ARG A 2 2.35 -17.15 -26.14
C ARG A 2 2.34 -17.58 -24.66
N GLY A 3 1.31 -17.20 -23.90
CA GLY A 3 1.11 -17.59 -22.50
C GLY A 3 1.07 -19.11 -22.26
N TRP A 4 0.69 -19.92 -23.25
CA TRP A 4 0.73 -21.38 -23.12
C TRP A 4 2.15 -21.93 -23.02
N GLU A 5 3.12 -21.29 -23.67
CA GLU A 5 4.54 -21.68 -23.58
C GLU A 5 5.07 -21.40 -22.17
N VAL A 6 4.69 -20.26 -21.58
CA VAL A 6 5.00 -19.94 -20.18
C VAL A 6 4.49 -21.03 -19.24
N LEU A 7 3.23 -21.47 -19.40
CA LEU A 7 2.70 -22.55 -18.57
C LEU A 7 3.49 -23.86 -18.72
N ARG A 8 3.94 -24.18 -19.94
CA ARG A 8 4.78 -25.36 -20.19
C ARG A 8 6.17 -25.25 -19.57
N GLU A 9 6.76 -24.05 -19.55
CA GLU A 9 8.02 -23.75 -18.86
C GLU A 9 7.88 -24.01 -17.34
N TYR A 10 6.73 -23.67 -16.77
CA TYR A 10 6.40 -23.91 -15.35
C TYR A 10 5.92 -25.35 -15.06
N GLY A 11 6.01 -26.25 -16.04
CA GLY A 11 5.68 -27.67 -15.87
C GLY A 11 4.20 -28.03 -16.05
N VAL A 12 3.32 -27.07 -16.37
CA VAL A 12 1.91 -27.34 -16.65
C VAL A 12 1.78 -27.97 -18.03
N ARG A 13 1.47 -29.27 -18.07
CA ARG A 13 1.41 -30.08 -19.29
C ARG A 13 0.18 -30.99 -19.30
N GLY A 14 0.00 -31.72 -20.41
CA GLY A 14 -0.99 -32.78 -20.51
C GLY A 14 -2.45 -32.30 -20.42
N SER A 15 -3.26 -33.04 -19.67
CA SER A 15 -4.70 -32.80 -19.52
C SER A 15 -5.01 -31.44 -18.90
N LEU A 16 -4.25 -31.01 -17.89
CA LEU A 16 -4.44 -29.73 -17.23
C LEU A 16 -4.23 -28.57 -18.19
N LEU A 17 -3.15 -28.58 -18.99
CA LEU A 17 -2.93 -27.53 -19.98
C LEU A 17 -4.06 -27.48 -21.02
N ARG A 18 -4.55 -28.65 -21.48
CA ARG A 18 -5.69 -28.71 -22.42
C ARG A 18 -6.98 -28.16 -21.81
N ALA A 19 -7.25 -28.47 -20.53
CA ALA A 19 -8.41 -27.94 -19.82
C ALA A 19 -8.34 -26.42 -19.64
N ILE A 20 -7.15 -25.87 -19.34
CA ILE A 20 -6.97 -24.42 -19.28
C ILE A 20 -7.16 -23.81 -20.68
N GLN A 21 -6.60 -24.44 -21.73
CA GLN A 21 -6.76 -23.95 -23.09
C GLN A 21 -8.23 -23.96 -23.55
N SER A 22 -9.01 -24.98 -23.20
CA SER A 22 -10.43 -25.04 -23.54
C SER A 22 -11.24 -23.94 -22.86
N LEU A 23 -10.85 -23.51 -21.65
CA LEU A 23 -11.43 -22.35 -20.99
C LEU A 23 -11.19 -21.04 -21.74
N TYR A 24 -10.25 -20.95 -22.68
CA TYR A 24 -9.99 -19.73 -23.45
C TYR A 24 -10.24 -19.90 -24.96
N SER A 25 -10.48 -21.12 -25.44
CA SER A 25 -10.83 -21.38 -26.84
C SER A 25 -12.22 -20.84 -27.18
N GLN A 26 -12.37 -20.23 -28.36
CA GLN A 26 -13.65 -19.75 -28.89
C GLN A 26 -14.42 -18.85 -27.91
N SER A 27 -13.70 -18.05 -27.12
CA SER A 27 -14.30 -17.09 -26.19
C SER A 27 -15.01 -15.99 -26.96
N GLU A 28 -16.24 -15.66 -26.59
CA GLU A 28 -16.97 -14.47 -27.05
C GLU A 28 -17.35 -13.59 -25.86
N SER A 29 -17.39 -12.28 -26.09
CA SER A 29 -17.85 -11.28 -25.13
C SER A 29 -18.96 -10.43 -25.75
N CYS A 30 -19.78 -9.83 -24.90
CA CYS A 30 -20.75 -8.80 -25.27
C CYS A 30 -20.78 -7.73 -24.17
N VAL A 31 -21.15 -6.50 -24.52
CA VAL A 31 -21.26 -5.39 -23.58
C VAL A 31 -22.72 -5.20 -23.22
N ARG A 32 -23.03 -5.13 -21.92
CA ARG A 32 -24.38 -4.85 -21.43
C ARG A 32 -24.45 -3.44 -20.84
N VAL A 33 -25.32 -2.60 -21.39
CA VAL A 33 -25.56 -1.22 -20.92
C VAL A 33 -27.07 -1.06 -20.70
N LEU A 34 -27.48 -0.69 -19.48
CA LEU A 34 -28.88 -0.40 -19.13
C LEU A 34 -29.89 -1.49 -19.58
N GLY A 35 -29.50 -2.76 -19.50
CA GLY A 35 -30.35 -3.90 -19.89
C GLY A 35 -30.22 -4.30 -21.36
N SER A 36 -29.69 -3.44 -22.22
CA SER A 36 -29.39 -3.76 -23.63
C SER A 36 -28.03 -4.45 -23.75
N THR A 37 -27.95 -5.46 -24.59
CA THR A 37 -26.71 -6.22 -24.83
C THR A 37 -26.26 -6.02 -26.27
N SER A 38 -24.96 -5.74 -26.47
CA SER A 38 -24.36 -5.63 -27.80
C SER A 38 -24.31 -6.97 -28.51
N ASP A 39 -23.99 -6.95 -29.80
CA ASP A 39 -23.59 -8.16 -30.51
C ASP A 39 -22.37 -8.81 -29.85
N ARG A 40 -22.27 -10.13 -30.04
CA ARG A 40 -21.14 -10.92 -29.54
C ARG A 40 -19.93 -10.69 -30.44
N PHE A 41 -18.77 -10.55 -29.82
CA PHE A 41 -17.50 -10.44 -30.53
C PHE A 41 -16.47 -11.42 -29.93
N PRO A 42 -15.59 -11.99 -30.76
CA PRO A 42 -14.62 -12.97 -30.31
C PRO A 42 -13.49 -12.33 -29.50
N VAL A 43 -13.15 -12.92 -28.36
CA VAL A 43 -11.99 -12.54 -27.53
C VAL A 43 -10.81 -13.43 -27.92
N ARG A 44 -9.89 -12.87 -28.70
CA ARG A 44 -8.73 -13.59 -29.25
C ARG A 44 -7.45 -13.43 -28.40
N VAL A 45 -7.36 -12.36 -27.63
CA VAL A 45 -6.18 -11.97 -26.85
C VAL A 45 -6.62 -11.54 -25.46
N GLY A 46 -5.76 -11.80 -24.47
CA GLY A 46 -5.96 -11.36 -23.10
C GLY A 46 -6.57 -12.43 -22.20
N LEU A 47 -6.57 -12.12 -20.92
CA LEU A 47 -7.18 -12.94 -19.88
C LEU A 47 -8.62 -12.49 -19.65
N ARG A 48 -9.54 -13.44 -19.42
CA ARG A 48 -10.96 -13.15 -19.21
C ARG A 48 -11.15 -12.41 -17.88
N GLN A 49 -11.68 -11.20 -17.93
CA GLN A 49 -12.01 -10.45 -16.71
C GLN A 49 -13.13 -11.16 -15.93
N GLY A 50 -12.99 -11.27 -14.60
CA GLY A 50 -13.94 -11.99 -13.75
C GLY A 50 -13.75 -13.52 -13.71
N CYS A 51 -12.85 -14.09 -14.52
CA CYS A 51 -12.49 -15.51 -14.40
C CYS A 51 -11.58 -15.74 -13.19
N ALA A 52 -11.90 -16.74 -12.37
CA ALA A 52 -11.12 -17.09 -11.18
C ALA A 52 -9.66 -17.51 -11.49
N LEU A 53 -9.41 -18.04 -12.69
CA LEU A 53 -8.07 -18.50 -13.09
C LEU A 53 -7.20 -17.38 -13.68
N SER A 54 -7.81 -16.33 -14.25
CA SER A 54 -7.08 -15.23 -14.88
C SER A 54 -6.05 -14.57 -13.96
N PRO A 55 -6.32 -14.25 -12.67
CA PRO A 55 -5.31 -13.68 -11.79
C PRO A 55 -4.08 -14.56 -11.62
N ILE A 56 -4.25 -15.88 -11.50
CA ILE A 56 -3.13 -16.82 -11.33
C ILE A 56 -2.30 -16.88 -12.61
N LEU A 57 -2.95 -16.96 -13.78
CA LEU A 57 -2.26 -16.96 -15.07
C LEU A 57 -1.46 -15.67 -15.28
N PHE A 58 -2.03 -14.54 -14.90
CA PHE A 58 -1.35 -13.25 -14.96
C PHE A 58 -0.09 -13.25 -14.08
N VAL A 59 -0.20 -13.71 -12.83
CA VAL A 59 0.94 -13.80 -11.91
C VAL A 59 2.04 -14.70 -12.46
N ILE A 60 1.71 -15.84 -13.08
CA ILE A 60 2.70 -16.74 -13.68
C ILE A 60 3.45 -16.05 -14.83
N ILE A 61 2.73 -15.33 -15.71
CA ILE A 61 3.33 -14.58 -16.81
C ILE A 61 4.26 -13.49 -16.26
N MET A 62 3.80 -12.72 -15.27
CA MET A 62 4.61 -11.67 -14.65
C MET A 62 5.83 -12.22 -13.91
N ASP A 63 5.74 -13.38 -13.26
CA ASP A 63 6.90 -14.04 -12.63
C ASP A 63 7.95 -14.43 -13.68
N ARG A 64 7.55 -14.94 -14.85
CA ARG A 64 8.48 -15.23 -15.95
C ARG A 64 9.19 -13.97 -16.44
N ILE A 65 8.43 -12.90 -16.71
CA ILE A 65 8.97 -11.61 -17.16
C ILE A 65 9.96 -11.09 -16.11
N SER A 66 9.55 -11.05 -14.85
CA SER A 66 10.37 -10.60 -13.73
C SER A 66 11.67 -11.39 -13.57
N ARG A 67 11.65 -12.72 -13.76
CA ARG A 67 12.85 -13.58 -13.67
C ARG A 67 13.82 -13.34 -14.81
N ARG A 68 13.31 -13.18 -16.04
CA ARG A 68 14.13 -12.97 -17.23
C ARG A 68 14.70 -11.54 -17.31
N SER A 69 14.03 -10.57 -16.69
CA SER A 69 14.48 -9.17 -16.65
C SER A 69 15.53 -8.87 -15.56
N ARG A 70 15.99 -9.84 -14.76
CA ARG A 70 16.89 -9.60 -13.61
C ARG A 70 18.33 -9.17 -13.95
N GLY A 71 18.67 -9.00 -15.23
CA GLY A 71 20.01 -8.58 -15.68
C GLY A 71 20.28 -7.07 -15.63
N GLY A 72 19.26 -6.24 -15.40
CA GLY A 72 19.33 -4.79 -15.63
C GLY A 72 20.11 -3.94 -14.64
N GLY A 73 20.58 -4.50 -13.52
CA GLY A 73 21.40 -3.73 -12.55
C GLY A 73 20.64 -3.11 -11.38
N GLY A 74 19.49 -3.68 -10.97
CA GLY A 74 18.57 -3.17 -9.95
C GLY A 74 19.19 -2.63 -8.64
N LEU A 75 18.37 -1.91 -7.85
CA LEU A 75 18.80 -1.08 -6.73
C LEU A 75 19.66 -1.83 -5.69
N GLN A 76 20.87 -1.33 -5.46
CA GLN A 76 21.72 -1.78 -4.37
C GLN A 76 21.36 -1.03 -3.08
N PHE A 77 20.96 -1.78 -2.05
CA PHE A 77 20.62 -1.25 -0.74
C PHE A 77 21.39 -2.00 0.35
N GLY A 78 22.52 -1.42 0.78
CA GLY A 78 23.47 -2.13 1.64
C GLY A 78 24.06 -3.33 0.90
N GLY A 79 23.98 -4.52 1.49
CA GLY A 79 24.38 -5.77 0.84
C GLY A 79 23.31 -6.40 -0.06
N LEU A 80 22.13 -5.79 -0.17
CA LEU A 80 20.98 -6.36 -0.87
C LEU A 80 20.83 -5.76 -2.27
N ARG A 81 20.51 -6.62 -3.24
CA ARG A 81 20.01 -6.18 -4.54
C ARG A 81 18.50 -6.33 -4.57
N ILE A 82 17.80 -5.20 -4.65
CA ILE A 82 16.34 -5.15 -4.69
C ILE A 82 15.89 -5.38 -6.13
N ALA A 83 15.19 -6.49 -6.35
CA ALA A 83 14.54 -6.80 -7.62
C ALA A 83 13.34 -5.87 -7.86
N PRO A 84 12.80 -5.81 -9.09
CA PRO A 84 11.53 -5.12 -9.36
C PRO A 84 10.44 -5.52 -8.37
N LEU A 85 9.67 -4.54 -7.89
CA LEU A 85 8.48 -4.79 -7.09
C LEU A 85 7.29 -4.92 -8.03
N LEU A 86 6.55 -6.03 -7.93
CA LEU A 86 5.41 -6.30 -8.80
C LEU A 86 4.17 -6.53 -7.96
N PHE A 87 3.09 -5.86 -8.32
CA PHE A 87 1.76 -6.08 -7.76
C PHE A 87 0.73 -5.95 -8.87
N ALA A 88 0.23 -7.09 -9.35
CA ALA A 88 -0.56 -7.12 -10.58
C ALA A 88 0.15 -6.34 -11.71
N ASP A 89 -0.51 -5.36 -12.31
CA ASP A 89 0.02 -4.49 -13.36
C ASP A 89 0.90 -3.34 -12.86
N ASP A 90 0.86 -3.03 -11.57
CA ASP A 90 1.75 -2.03 -10.95
C ASP A 90 3.15 -2.62 -10.76
N VAL A 91 4.12 -2.06 -11.49
CA VAL A 91 5.53 -2.47 -11.43
C VAL A 91 6.40 -1.27 -11.06
N ALA A 92 7.24 -1.43 -10.03
CA ALA A 92 8.26 -0.45 -9.67
C ALA A 92 9.66 -1.00 -9.96
N LEU A 93 10.31 -0.38 -10.96
CA LEU A 93 11.72 -0.58 -11.27
C LEU A 93 12.57 0.44 -10.50
N MET A 94 13.66 0.00 -9.90
CA MET A 94 14.55 0.86 -9.12
C MET A 94 16.00 0.50 -9.44
N ALA A 95 16.85 1.52 -9.58
CA ALA A 95 18.29 1.35 -9.75
C ALA A 95 19.05 2.52 -9.10
N SER A 96 20.36 2.34 -8.91
CA SER A 96 21.24 3.37 -8.33
C SER A 96 21.77 4.37 -9.37
N SER A 97 21.58 4.10 -10.66
CA SER A 97 22.00 4.97 -11.77
C SER A 97 20.91 5.02 -12.85
N VAL A 98 20.89 6.11 -13.62
CA VAL A 98 19.96 6.27 -14.75
C VAL A 98 20.24 5.21 -15.82
N CYS A 99 21.51 4.91 -16.10
CA CYS A 99 21.89 3.90 -17.09
C CYS A 99 21.42 2.49 -16.71
N ASP A 100 21.54 2.10 -15.43
CA ASP A 100 21.05 0.80 -14.97
C ASP A 100 19.52 0.75 -14.94
N LEU A 101 18.87 1.89 -14.64
CA LEU A 101 17.41 1.98 -14.69
C LEU A 101 16.89 1.82 -16.12
N GLN A 102 17.50 2.52 -17.09
CA GLN A 102 17.16 2.39 -18.51
C GLN A 102 17.40 0.96 -19.01
N ARG A 103 18.54 0.35 -18.69
CA ARG A 103 18.81 -1.05 -19.04
C ARG A 103 17.79 -2.01 -18.44
N SER A 104 17.40 -1.80 -17.18
CA SER A 104 16.37 -2.61 -16.52
C SER A 104 15.01 -2.44 -17.20
N LEU A 105 14.68 -1.22 -17.61
CA LEU A 105 13.45 -0.89 -18.33
C LEU A 105 13.42 -1.54 -19.71
N ASP A 106 14.52 -1.47 -20.48
CA ASP A 106 14.64 -2.07 -21.81
C ASP A 106 14.48 -3.59 -21.77
N LEU A 107 15.16 -4.26 -20.83
CA LEU A 107 15.03 -5.70 -20.63
C LEU A 107 13.60 -6.09 -20.22
N PHE A 108 12.98 -5.30 -19.34
CA PHE A 108 11.61 -5.54 -18.91
C PHE A 108 10.60 -5.31 -20.04
N ALA A 109 10.81 -4.29 -20.87
CA ALA A 109 10.00 -4.00 -22.05
C ALA A 109 10.09 -5.11 -23.09
N ALA A 110 11.31 -5.58 -23.41
CA ALA A 110 11.52 -6.67 -24.34
C ALA A 110 10.85 -7.98 -23.89
N GLU A 111 10.92 -8.32 -22.60
CA GLU A 111 10.25 -9.50 -22.04
C GLU A 111 8.71 -9.35 -22.01
N CYS A 112 8.21 -8.14 -21.73
CA CYS A 112 6.79 -7.83 -21.88
C CYS A 112 6.31 -8.05 -23.32
N GLU A 113 7.01 -7.49 -24.30
CA GLU A 113 6.69 -7.62 -25.71
C GLU A 113 6.75 -9.09 -26.17
N ALA A 114 7.77 -9.83 -25.72
CA ALA A 114 7.88 -11.26 -25.99
C ALA A 114 6.67 -12.05 -25.44
N ALA A 115 6.13 -11.64 -24.30
CA ALA A 115 4.92 -12.20 -23.69
C ALA A 115 3.61 -11.68 -24.33
N GLY A 116 3.67 -10.73 -25.25
CA GLY A 116 2.51 -10.10 -25.89
C GLY A 116 1.85 -9.02 -25.03
N MET A 117 2.61 -8.39 -24.14
CA MET A 117 2.23 -7.25 -23.31
C MET A 117 2.93 -5.98 -23.79
N ARG A 118 2.31 -4.82 -23.55
CA ARG A 118 2.89 -3.51 -23.86
C ARG A 118 2.89 -2.65 -22.60
N ILE A 119 4.00 -1.98 -22.35
CA ILE A 119 4.09 -0.98 -21.28
C ILE A 119 3.33 0.28 -21.71
N SER A 120 2.47 0.78 -20.83
CA SER A 120 1.73 2.02 -21.07
C SER A 120 2.59 3.21 -20.68
N THR A 121 3.26 3.83 -21.65
CA THR A 121 4.10 5.03 -21.47
C THR A 121 3.32 6.20 -20.87
N SER A 122 2.04 6.36 -21.24
CA SER A 122 1.13 7.38 -20.68
C SER A 122 0.78 7.22 -19.20
N LYS A 123 0.97 6.01 -18.64
CA LYS A 123 0.71 5.70 -17.21
C LYS A 123 2.02 5.47 -16.44
N SER A 124 3.14 5.42 -17.13
CA SER A 124 4.45 5.12 -16.56
C SER A 124 5.17 6.44 -16.30
N GLU A 125 5.74 6.61 -15.12
CA GLU A 125 6.39 7.84 -14.72
C GLU A 125 7.78 7.52 -14.13
N ALA A 126 8.72 8.44 -14.29
CA ALA A 126 10.05 8.38 -13.71
C ALA A 126 10.12 9.31 -12.49
N MET A 127 10.71 8.87 -11.39
CA MET A 127 10.94 9.71 -10.21
C MET A 127 12.35 9.52 -9.68
N VAL A 128 13.03 10.62 -9.41
CA VAL A 128 14.39 10.62 -8.84
C VAL A 128 14.33 10.93 -7.34
N LEU A 129 14.81 10.00 -6.52
CA LEU A 129 14.98 10.19 -5.08
C LEU A 129 16.39 10.71 -4.79
N SER A 130 16.59 12.03 -4.88
CA SER A 130 17.88 12.67 -4.66
C SER A 130 17.74 13.98 -3.88
N ARG A 131 18.79 14.35 -3.13
CA ARG A 131 18.88 15.67 -2.49
C ARG A 131 19.23 16.78 -3.47
N LYS A 132 19.87 16.42 -4.59
CA LYS A 132 20.22 17.33 -5.67
C LYS A 132 19.29 17.08 -6.85
N PRO A 133 18.72 18.12 -7.47
CA PRO A 133 18.02 17.98 -8.74
C PRO A 133 18.91 17.23 -9.74
N MET A 134 18.31 16.26 -10.41
CA MET A 134 18.97 15.42 -11.40
C MET A 134 17.93 15.04 -12.44
N ASP A 135 18.34 15.13 -13.70
CA ASP A 135 17.54 14.69 -14.83
C ASP A 135 17.68 13.19 -15.01
N CYS A 136 16.56 12.53 -15.26
CA CYS A 136 16.48 11.10 -15.50
C CYS A 136 15.67 10.89 -16.80
N PRO A 137 16.29 11.16 -17.96
CA PRO A 137 15.66 10.88 -19.24
C PRO A 137 15.55 9.37 -19.39
N LEU A 138 14.32 8.86 -19.29
CA LEU A 138 14.00 7.46 -19.55
C LEU A 138 13.08 7.37 -20.76
N GLN A 139 13.22 6.30 -21.52
CA GLN A 139 12.38 6.03 -22.68
C GLN A 139 12.00 4.56 -22.75
N VAL A 140 10.84 4.26 -23.35
CA VAL A 140 10.43 2.91 -23.73
C VAL A 140 10.26 2.90 -25.24
N GLY A 141 11.12 2.16 -25.94
CA GLY A 141 11.23 2.28 -27.39
C GLY A 141 11.64 3.71 -27.77
N ASN A 142 10.76 4.42 -28.49
CA ASN A 142 10.99 5.81 -28.93
C ASN A 142 10.20 6.85 -28.14
N GLU A 143 9.51 6.45 -27.07
CA GLU A 143 8.65 7.34 -26.28
C GLU A 143 9.30 7.67 -24.93
N ALA A 144 9.47 8.95 -24.63
CA ALA A 144 10.02 9.41 -23.37
C ALA A 144 9.02 9.29 -22.23
N LEU A 145 9.49 8.87 -21.06
CA LEU A 145 8.69 8.83 -19.83
C LEU A 145 8.74 10.17 -19.10
N PRO A 146 7.59 10.69 -18.63
CA PRO A 146 7.56 11.92 -17.86
C PRO A 146 8.28 11.76 -16.52
N GLN A 147 9.17 12.70 -16.20
CA GLN A 147 9.79 12.79 -14.89
C GLN A 147 8.91 13.60 -13.92
N VAL A 148 8.50 12.99 -12.81
CA VAL A 148 7.60 13.57 -11.81
C VAL A 148 8.28 13.79 -10.47
N LYS A 149 7.74 14.73 -9.68
CA LYS A 149 8.16 14.97 -8.28
C LYS A 149 7.37 14.17 -7.26
N GLU A 150 6.15 13.77 -7.62
CA GLU A 150 5.26 12.99 -6.78
C GLU A 150 4.77 11.80 -7.59
N PHE A 151 4.89 10.60 -7.04
CA PHE A 151 4.56 9.34 -7.71
C PHE A 151 3.64 8.50 -6.82
N LYS A 152 2.54 7.99 -7.37
CA LYS A 152 1.58 7.17 -6.63
C LYS A 152 1.81 5.69 -6.92
N TYR A 153 2.09 4.91 -5.88
CA TYR A 153 2.28 3.46 -5.98
C TYR A 153 1.45 2.74 -4.91
N LEU A 154 0.62 1.78 -5.32
CA LEU A 154 -0.27 1.01 -4.44
C LEU A 154 -1.14 1.87 -3.51
N GLY A 155 -1.56 3.01 -4.04
CA GLY A 155 -2.37 3.99 -3.32
C GLY A 155 -1.58 4.97 -2.46
N VAL A 156 -0.28 4.80 -2.26
CA VAL A 156 0.60 5.65 -1.44
C VAL A 156 1.32 6.67 -2.32
N LEU A 157 1.34 7.94 -1.92
CA LEU A 157 2.07 8.99 -2.62
C LEU A 157 3.51 9.09 -2.09
N PHE A 158 4.47 8.95 -2.98
CA PHE A 158 5.88 9.18 -2.73
C PHE A 158 6.29 10.55 -3.28
N SER A 159 7.16 11.25 -2.55
CA SER A 159 7.76 12.52 -2.98
C SER A 159 9.23 12.31 -3.30
N SER A 160 9.75 13.02 -4.30
CA SER A 160 11.17 13.05 -4.65
C SER A 160 12.06 13.46 -3.48
N GLU A 161 11.52 14.23 -2.54
CA GLU A 161 12.22 14.66 -1.32
C GLU A 161 12.24 13.57 -0.23
N GLY A 162 11.47 12.50 -0.36
CA GLY A 162 11.29 11.46 0.66
C GLY A 162 10.54 11.96 1.91
N THR A 163 9.61 12.91 1.72
CA THR A 163 8.73 13.47 2.76
C THR A 163 7.36 12.80 2.74
N MET A 164 6.76 12.59 3.91
CA MET A 164 5.45 11.94 4.05
C MET A 164 4.32 12.97 4.24
N GLU A 165 4.65 14.24 4.41
CA GLU A 165 3.72 15.32 4.72
C GLU A 165 2.66 15.53 3.63
N ARG A 166 3.04 15.32 2.36
CA ARG A 166 2.14 15.38 1.20
C ARG A 166 1.14 14.22 1.21
N GLU A 167 1.62 12.99 1.38
CA GLU A 167 0.76 11.80 1.48
C GLU A 167 -0.23 11.93 2.65
N MET A 168 0.27 12.33 3.81
CA MET A 168 -0.55 12.60 4.98
C MET A 168 -1.64 13.65 4.72
N GLY A 169 -1.27 14.76 4.08
CA GLY A 169 -2.24 15.80 3.70
C GLY A 169 -3.31 15.27 2.76
N ARG A 170 -2.90 14.46 1.77
CA ARG A 170 -3.80 13.81 0.83
C ARG A 170 -4.76 12.84 1.53
N ARG A 171 -4.29 12.04 2.49
CA ARG A 171 -5.13 11.10 3.27
C ARG A 171 -6.13 11.81 4.17
N ILE A 172 -5.69 12.85 4.88
CA ILE A 172 -6.59 13.71 5.68
C ILE A 172 -7.64 14.37 4.77
N GLY A 173 -7.23 14.88 3.61
CA GLY A 173 -8.13 15.47 2.62
C GLY A 173 -9.14 14.46 2.09
N ALA A 174 -8.71 13.26 1.71
CA ALA A 174 -9.57 12.19 1.22
C ALA A 174 -10.59 11.75 2.28
N ALA A 175 -10.15 11.51 3.52
CA ALA A 175 -11.04 11.17 4.63
C ALA A 175 -12.05 12.30 4.92
N GLY A 176 -11.60 13.56 4.83
CA GLY A 176 -12.45 14.74 4.93
C GLY A 176 -13.50 14.82 3.81
N ALA A 177 -13.11 14.56 2.56
CA ALA A 177 -13.99 14.59 1.40
C ALA A 177 -15.10 13.53 1.49
N VAL A 178 -14.74 12.29 1.89
CA VAL A 178 -15.72 11.22 2.10
C VAL A 178 -16.68 11.56 3.25
N LEU A 179 -16.20 12.18 4.31
CA LEU A 179 -17.09 12.64 5.37
C LEU A 179 -18.01 13.77 4.91
N GLN A 180 -17.50 14.66 4.07
CA GLN A 180 -18.27 15.78 3.52
C GLN A 180 -19.40 15.29 2.61
N SER A 181 -19.16 14.27 1.77
CA SER A 181 -20.22 13.67 0.95
C SER A 181 -21.31 13.00 1.77
N LEU A 182 -20.95 12.47 2.96
CA LEU A 182 -21.88 11.86 3.90
C LEU A 182 -22.45 12.84 4.94
N TYR A 183 -22.14 14.13 4.82
CA TYR A 183 -22.43 15.10 5.87
C TYR A 183 -23.94 15.28 6.11
N CYS A 184 -24.70 15.54 5.04
CA CYS A 184 -26.14 15.76 5.09
C CYS A 184 -26.94 14.46 5.26
N THR A 185 -26.41 13.34 4.77
CA THR A 185 -27.12 12.05 4.73
C THR A 185 -26.91 11.24 6.00
N VAL A 186 -25.72 11.29 6.60
CA VAL A 186 -25.35 10.47 7.76
C VAL A 186 -25.01 11.33 8.97
N VAL A 187 -24.03 12.23 8.84
CA VAL A 187 -23.39 12.85 10.02
C VAL A 187 -24.36 13.77 10.78
N THR A 188 -25.11 14.60 10.06
CA THR A 188 -26.04 15.59 10.65
C THR A 188 -27.47 15.08 10.82
N LYS A 189 -27.81 13.93 10.21
CA LYS A 189 -29.15 13.36 10.24
C LYS A 189 -29.54 13.01 11.68
N ARG A 190 -30.64 13.57 12.19
CA ARG A 190 -31.05 13.42 13.61
C ARG A 190 -31.70 12.07 13.89
N GLU A 191 -32.27 11.49 12.85
CA GLU A 191 -32.93 10.20 12.81
C GLU A 191 -31.94 9.04 12.96
N LEU A 192 -30.65 9.29 12.70
CA LEU A 192 -29.60 8.30 12.89
C LEU A 192 -29.02 8.37 14.29
N SER A 193 -28.95 7.22 14.95
CA SER A 193 -28.30 7.07 16.25
C SER A 193 -26.81 7.39 16.17
N GLN A 194 -26.22 7.84 17.29
CA GLN A 194 -24.77 8.03 17.39
C GLN A 194 -24.00 6.74 17.07
N LYS A 195 -24.52 5.58 17.48
CA LYS A 195 -23.94 4.27 17.16
C LYS A 195 -23.86 4.01 15.66
N ALA A 196 -24.91 4.33 14.89
CA ALA A 196 -24.89 4.18 13.43
C ALA A 196 -23.87 5.13 12.77
N LYS A 197 -23.81 6.38 13.22
CA LYS A 197 -22.82 7.37 12.73
C LYS A 197 -21.38 6.94 13.04
N LEU A 198 -21.15 6.38 14.23
CA LEU A 198 -19.86 5.84 14.63
C LEU A 198 -19.48 4.61 13.81
N SER A 199 -20.43 3.76 13.43
CA SER A 199 -20.17 2.63 12.53
C SER A 199 -19.63 3.12 11.18
N VAL A 200 -20.23 4.15 10.60
CA VAL A 200 -19.73 4.78 9.36
C VAL A 200 -18.34 5.39 9.53
N TYR A 201 -18.11 6.08 10.65
CA TYR A 201 -16.77 6.58 10.99
C TYR A 201 -15.72 5.46 11.06
N ARG A 202 -16.03 4.36 11.76
CA ARG A 202 -15.12 3.21 11.92
C ARG A 202 -14.89 2.45 10.62
N ALA A 203 -15.91 2.32 9.77
CA ALA A 203 -15.86 1.55 8.52
C ALA A 203 -15.26 2.32 7.34
N ILE A 204 -15.41 3.65 7.31
CA ILE A 204 -15.05 4.47 6.14
C ILE A 204 -13.93 5.46 6.48
N PHE A 205 -14.15 6.33 7.47
CA PHE A 205 -13.22 7.41 7.78
C PHE A 205 -11.88 6.86 8.29
N VAL A 206 -11.92 5.94 9.26
CA VAL A 206 -10.70 5.38 9.87
C VAL A 206 -9.82 4.67 8.81
N PRO A 207 -10.30 3.67 8.04
CA PRO A 207 -9.49 3.03 7.00
C PRO A 207 -8.98 3.97 5.92
N THR A 208 -9.76 4.99 5.54
CA THR A 208 -9.33 5.98 4.53
C THR A 208 -8.13 6.79 5.03
N LEU A 209 -8.15 7.19 6.29
CA LEU A 209 -7.10 7.99 6.91
C LEU A 209 -5.87 7.14 7.29
N THR A 210 -6.07 5.93 7.82
CA THR A 210 -5.00 5.07 8.35
C THR A 210 -4.53 4.02 7.34
N TYR A 211 -4.65 4.27 6.04
CA TYR A 211 -4.04 3.35 5.08
C TYR A 211 -2.51 3.56 5.05
N ASP A 212 -1.74 2.47 5.16
CA ASP A 212 -0.27 2.45 5.14
C ASP A 212 0.41 3.24 6.29
N HIS A 213 -0.27 3.40 7.42
CA HIS A 213 0.24 4.16 8.57
C HIS A 213 1.36 3.43 9.34
N GLU A 214 1.52 2.13 9.12
CA GLU A 214 2.54 1.28 9.72
C GLU A 214 3.97 1.76 9.37
N GLY A 215 4.15 2.36 8.19
CA GLY A 215 5.41 2.92 7.72
C GLY A 215 5.68 4.36 8.16
N TRP A 216 4.73 5.04 8.80
CA TRP A 216 4.84 6.47 9.09
C TRP A 216 5.81 6.78 10.22
N VAL A 217 6.49 7.93 10.11
CA VAL A 217 7.24 8.55 11.21
C VAL A 217 6.39 9.69 11.78
N MET A 218 5.87 9.49 13.00
CA MET A 218 4.89 10.41 13.59
C MET A 218 5.58 11.59 14.28
N THR A 219 5.69 12.71 13.58
CA THR A 219 6.08 14.01 14.17
C THR A 219 4.96 14.59 15.03
N GLU A 220 5.27 15.54 15.91
CA GLU A 220 4.23 16.22 16.70
C GLU A 220 3.20 16.95 15.82
N ARG A 221 3.68 17.58 14.75
CA ARG A 221 2.81 18.20 13.73
C ARG A 221 1.87 17.18 13.10
N THR A 222 2.37 16.00 12.75
CA THR A 222 1.60 14.88 12.20
C THR A 222 0.54 14.39 13.18
N ARG A 223 0.92 14.15 14.45
CA ARG A 223 0.02 13.74 15.53
C ARG A 223 -1.11 14.75 15.71
N SER A 224 -0.77 16.03 15.82
CA SER A 224 -1.73 17.14 15.94
C SER A 224 -2.72 17.20 14.78
N ARG A 225 -2.27 17.01 13.53
CA ARG A 225 -3.15 17.02 12.35
C ARG A 225 -4.13 15.85 12.32
N ILE A 226 -3.68 14.65 12.67
CA ILE A 226 -4.55 13.46 12.76
C ILE A 226 -5.60 13.66 13.85
N GLN A 227 -5.17 14.14 15.02
CA GLN A 227 -6.07 14.45 16.13
C GLN A 227 -7.11 15.52 15.74
N ALA A 228 -6.69 16.57 15.04
CA ALA A 228 -7.61 17.59 14.56
C ALA A 228 -8.64 17.02 13.56
N ALA A 229 -8.20 16.17 12.63
CA ALA A 229 -9.08 15.52 11.67
C ALA A 229 -10.11 14.60 12.35
N GLU A 230 -9.64 13.73 13.26
CA GLU A 230 -10.49 12.86 14.07
C GLU A 230 -11.53 13.66 14.87
N MET A 231 -11.07 14.65 15.64
CA MET A 231 -11.95 15.43 16.51
C MET A 231 -12.95 16.27 15.71
N GLY A 232 -12.60 16.69 14.49
CA GLY A 232 -13.55 17.34 13.59
C GLY A 232 -14.74 16.45 13.24
N VAL A 233 -14.54 15.13 13.16
CA VAL A 233 -15.63 14.16 12.93
C VAL A 233 -16.39 13.87 14.20
N LEU A 234 -15.69 13.51 15.27
CA LEU A 234 -16.32 13.09 16.53
C LEU A 234 -17.18 14.19 17.14
N ARG A 235 -16.75 15.45 17.05
CA ARG A 235 -17.56 16.61 17.45
C ARG A 235 -18.90 16.67 16.72
N ARG A 236 -18.90 16.47 15.40
CA ARG A 236 -20.13 16.49 14.59
C ARG A 236 -21.05 15.32 14.92
N VAL A 237 -20.47 14.14 15.14
CA VAL A 237 -21.24 12.95 15.57
C VAL A 237 -21.90 13.16 16.93
N ALA A 238 -21.17 13.78 17.87
CA ALA A 238 -21.69 14.14 19.19
C ALA A 238 -22.64 15.35 19.18
N GLY A 239 -22.72 16.11 18.08
CA GLY A 239 -23.47 17.36 18.02
C GLY A 239 -22.84 18.51 18.81
N ILE A 240 -21.55 18.43 19.13
CA ILE A 240 -20.81 19.39 19.95
C ILE A 240 -20.06 20.37 19.06
N SER A 241 -20.30 21.66 19.28
CA SER A 241 -19.63 22.75 18.60
C SER A 241 -18.24 23.05 19.20
N LEU A 242 -17.43 23.84 18.49
CA LEU A 242 -16.18 24.36 19.06
C LEU A 242 -16.43 25.42 20.16
N ARG A 243 -17.60 26.10 20.13
CA ARG A 243 -17.97 27.14 21.10
C ARG A 243 -18.29 26.55 22.47
N ASP A 244 -18.67 25.28 22.51
CA ASP A 244 -19.01 24.57 23.74
C ASP A 244 -17.77 24.31 24.61
N LYS A 245 -16.55 24.49 24.07
CA LYS A 245 -15.26 24.34 24.76
C LYS A 245 -15.07 23.01 25.49
N VAL A 246 -15.81 21.97 25.09
CA VAL A 246 -15.71 20.62 25.64
C VAL A 246 -14.35 20.01 25.28
N ARG A 247 -13.67 19.43 26.28
CA ARG A 247 -12.38 18.75 26.10
C ARG A 247 -12.51 17.53 25.20
N SER A 248 -11.53 17.31 24.33
CA SER A 248 -11.52 16.16 23.41
C SER A 248 -11.58 14.80 24.10
N SER A 249 -11.02 14.67 25.31
CA SER A 249 -11.10 13.44 26.10
C SER A 249 -12.54 13.11 26.49
N VAL A 250 -13.32 14.10 26.93
CA VAL A 250 -14.72 13.95 27.34
C VAL A 250 -15.60 13.53 26.15
N ILE A 251 -15.36 14.09 24.96
CA ILE A 251 -16.10 13.72 23.74
C ILE A 251 -15.83 12.26 23.37
N ARG A 252 -14.56 11.83 23.45
CA ARG A 252 -14.18 10.44 23.18
C ARG A 252 -14.79 9.46 24.17
N GLU A 253 -14.75 9.79 25.45
CA GLU A 253 -15.35 9.01 26.53
C GLU A 253 -16.87 8.88 26.34
N GLY A 254 -17.56 10.00 26.09
CA GLY A 254 -19.01 10.00 25.86
C GLY A 254 -19.44 9.23 24.60
N LEU A 255 -18.58 9.10 23.59
CA LEU A 255 -18.83 8.32 22.38
C LEU A 255 -18.30 6.87 22.47
N GLY A 256 -17.57 6.51 23.52
CA GLY A 256 -16.88 5.21 23.61
C GLY A 256 -15.87 4.99 22.47
N VAL A 257 -15.08 6.02 22.12
CA VAL A 257 -14.09 5.97 21.03
C VAL A 257 -12.67 6.14 21.57
N GLU A 258 -11.81 5.15 21.34
CA GLU A 258 -10.38 5.27 21.62
C GLU A 258 -9.71 6.28 20.67
N PRO A 259 -8.74 7.09 21.13
CA PRO A 259 -7.95 7.95 20.26
C PRO A 259 -7.32 7.21 19.07
N LEU A 260 -7.56 7.70 17.86
CA LEU A 260 -7.03 7.12 16.62
C LEU A 260 -5.50 6.98 16.60
N LEU A 261 -4.79 7.88 17.28
CA LEU A 261 -3.34 7.81 17.40
C LEU A 261 -2.89 6.54 18.12
N LEU A 262 -3.63 6.05 19.13
CA LEU A 262 -3.29 4.81 19.82
C LEU A 262 -3.43 3.62 18.87
N ARG A 263 -4.49 3.58 18.05
CA ARG A 263 -4.66 2.56 17.01
C ARG A 263 -3.51 2.55 15.99
N VAL A 264 -3.03 3.74 15.60
CA VAL A 264 -1.90 3.91 14.67
C VAL A 264 -0.62 3.36 15.29
N GLU A 265 -0.27 3.81 16.50
CA GLU A 265 0.93 3.39 17.23
C GLU A 265 0.93 1.88 17.48
N ARG A 266 -0.21 1.34 17.92
CA ARG A 266 -0.43 -0.09 18.14
C ARG A 266 -0.18 -0.93 16.89
N SER A 267 -0.60 -0.45 15.72
CA SER A 267 -0.39 -1.14 14.45
C SER A 267 1.06 -1.06 13.96
N GLN A 268 1.72 0.07 14.14
CA GLN A 268 3.15 0.24 13.83
C GLN A 268 4.04 -0.71 14.66
N LEU A 269 3.73 -0.79 15.95
CA LEU A 269 4.36 -1.68 16.91
C LEU A 269 4.14 -3.17 16.59
N ARG A 270 2.89 -3.54 16.23
CA ARG A 270 2.56 -4.87 15.72
C ARG A 270 3.32 -5.20 14.43
N TRP A 271 3.38 -4.26 13.48
CA TRP A 271 4.12 -4.42 12.23
C TRP A 271 5.62 -4.61 12.47
N PHE A 272 6.22 -3.85 13.39
CA PHE A 272 7.60 -4.05 13.83
C PHE A 272 7.82 -5.47 14.34
N GLY A 273 6.93 -5.97 15.21
CA GLY A 273 6.97 -7.36 15.65
C GLY A 273 6.93 -8.35 14.49
N HIS A 274 6.06 -8.13 13.50
CA HIS A 274 6.01 -8.97 12.29
C HIS A 274 7.33 -8.94 11.51
N LEU A 275 7.91 -7.76 11.26
CA LEU A 275 9.19 -7.60 10.56
C LEU A 275 10.32 -8.38 11.23
N VAL A 276 10.41 -8.32 12.56
CA VAL A 276 11.44 -9.03 13.33
C VAL A 276 11.29 -10.55 13.24
N ARG A 277 10.04 -11.04 13.21
CA ARG A 277 9.71 -12.48 13.17
C ARG A 277 9.63 -13.08 11.77
N MET A 278 9.61 -12.27 10.71
CA MET A 278 9.58 -12.78 9.33
C MET A 278 10.77 -13.72 9.06
N PRO A 279 10.62 -14.81 8.29
CA PRO A 279 11.75 -15.66 7.92
C PRO A 279 12.86 -14.89 7.16
N PRO A 280 14.13 -15.32 7.26
CA PRO A 280 15.20 -14.77 6.43
C PRO A 280 14.89 -14.95 4.93
N GLY A 281 15.40 -14.04 4.09
CA GLY A 281 15.13 -14.01 2.65
C GLY A 281 13.84 -13.26 2.27
N ARG A 282 12.99 -12.89 3.23
CA ARG A 282 11.84 -11.99 2.98
C ARG A 282 12.33 -10.55 2.82
N LEU A 283 12.10 -9.96 1.65
CA LEU A 283 12.56 -8.61 1.30
C LEU A 283 12.29 -7.54 2.38
N PRO A 284 11.09 -7.45 3.02
CA PRO A 284 10.86 -6.43 4.05
C PRO A 284 11.79 -6.56 5.26
N ARG A 285 12.08 -7.79 5.71
CA ARG A 285 13.01 -8.05 6.82
C ARG A 285 14.44 -7.70 6.42
N GLU A 286 14.86 -8.13 5.23
CA GLU A 286 16.20 -7.86 4.72
C GLU A 286 16.43 -6.35 4.59
N VAL A 287 15.51 -5.61 3.95
CA VAL A 287 15.59 -4.14 3.82
C VAL A 287 15.58 -3.46 5.18
N PHE A 288 14.76 -3.94 6.12
CA PHE A 288 14.76 -3.40 7.47
C PHE A 288 16.13 -3.55 8.13
N GLN A 289 16.76 -4.73 8.04
CA GLN A 289 18.07 -5.03 8.65
C GLN A 289 19.25 -4.38 7.92
N ALA A 290 19.10 -4.10 6.63
CA ALA A 290 20.14 -3.51 5.81
C ALA A 290 20.53 -2.10 6.27
N ARG A 291 21.83 -1.80 6.13
CA ARG A 291 22.38 -0.47 6.34
C ARG A 291 22.77 0.11 4.98
N PRO A 292 22.09 1.16 4.50
CA PRO A 292 22.44 1.78 3.23
C PRO A 292 23.84 2.40 3.30
N ALA A 293 24.54 2.41 2.18
CA ALA A 293 25.83 3.07 2.06
C ALA A 293 25.70 4.60 2.16
N GLY A 294 26.73 5.26 2.69
CA GLY A 294 26.78 6.72 2.80
C GLY A 294 26.66 7.24 4.24
N LYS A 295 26.88 8.55 4.41
CA LYS A 295 26.84 9.23 5.70
C LYS A 295 25.57 10.08 5.84
N ARG A 296 25.02 10.12 7.05
CA ARG A 296 23.95 11.07 7.38
C ARG A 296 24.52 12.50 7.34
N PRO A 297 23.74 13.50 6.89
CA PRO A 297 24.18 14.88 6.89
C PRO A 297 24.46 15.34 8.32
N ARG A 298 25.40 16.28 8.47
CA ARG A 298 25.66 16.97 9.75
C ARG A 298 24.44 17.80 10.16
N GLY A 299 24.26 18.03 11.47
CA GLY A 299 23.13 18.77 12.03
C GLY A 299 22.01 17.86 12.52
N ARG A 300 20.75 18.22 12.23
CA ARG A 300 19.55 17.46 12.63
C ARG A 300 19.02 16.63 11.47
N PRO A 301 19.50 15.38 11.26
CA PRO A 301 18.98 14.51 10.21
C PRO A 301 17.54 14.10 10.51
N ARG A 302 16.75 13.81 9.47
CA ARG A 302 15.38 13.28 9.61
C ARG A 302 15.36 12.00 10.43
N THR A 303 14.39 11.86 11.32
CA THR A 303 14.18 10.66 12.15
C THR A 303 13.91 9.45 11.25
N ARG A 304 14.62 8.34 11.49
CA ARG A 304 14.35 7.09 10.78
C ARG A 304 13.17 6.39 11.42
N TRP A 305 12.44 5.61 10.64
CA TRP A 305 11.36 4.77 11.17
C TRP A 305 11.81 3.88 12.33
N ARG A 306 12.98 3.24 12.23
CA ARG A 306 13.57 2.45 13.32
C ARG A 306 13.81 3.26 14.60
N ASP A 307 14.33 4.48 14.47
CA ASP A 307 14.59 5.35 15.63
C ASP A 307 13.25 5.73 16.29
N TYR A 308 12.25 6.09 15.48
CA TYR A 308 10.90 6.40 15.94
C TYR A 308 10.22 5.23 16.66
N ILE A 309 10.25 4.01 16.10
CA ILE A 309 9.68 2.82 16.74
C ILE A 309 10.37 2.50 18.07
N SER A 310 11.68 2.72 18.15
CA SER A 310 12.42 2.51 19.40
C SER A 310 11.97 3.50 20.48
N SER A 311 11.83 4.79 20.13
CA SER A 311 11.26 5.79 21.03
C SER A 311 9.82 5.47 21.42
N LEU A 312 8.99 5.04 20.47
CA LEU A 312 7.60 4.68 20.73
C LEU A 312 7.48 3.48 21.69
N ALA A 313 8.31 2.45 21.51
CA ALA A 313 8.34 1.29 22.39
C ALA A 313 8.80 1.67 23.81
N TRP A 314 9.78 2.56 23.93
CA TRP A 314 10.18 3.11 25.24
C TRP A 314 9.04 3.90 25.90
N GLU A 315 8.44 4.86 25.18
CA GLU A 315 7.37 5.73 25.69
C GLU A 315 6.11 4.96 26.10
N ARG A 316 5.75 3.90 25.37
CA ARG A 316 4.50 3.15 25.61
C ARG A 316 4.68 1.92 26.49
N LEU A 317 5.82 1.25 26.39
CA LEU A 317 6.04 -0.07 27.00
C LEU A 317 7.24 -0.10 27.95
N GLY A 318 8.03 0.97 28.04
CA GLY A 318 9.26 0.99 28.86
C GLY A 318 10.38 0.09 28.35
N ILE A 319 10.29 -0.40 27.10
CA ILE A 319 11.28 -1.33 26.54
C ILE A 319 12.47 -0.54 25.99
N PRO A 320 13.70 -0.76 26.49
CA PRO A 320 14.88 -0.09 25.97
C PRO A 320 15.24 -0.60 24.57
N GLN A 321 15.88 0.25 23.77
CA GLN A 321 16.23 -0.06 22.37
C GLN A 321 17.09 -1.34 22.24
N SER A 322 17.95 -1.62 23.22
CA SER A 322 18.81 -2.80 23.27
C SER A 322 18.03 -4.11 23.30
N GLU A 323 16.90 -4.14 24.02
CA GLU A 323 16.10 -5.33 24.27
C GLU A 323 14.93 -5.47 23.29
N LEU A 324 14.59 -4.38 22.58
CA LEU A 324 13.40 -4.30 21.75
C LEU A 324 13.29 -5.41 20.69
N VAL A 325 14.41 -5.78 20.07
CA VAL A 325 14.42 -6.86 19.05
C VAL A 325 14.17 -8.22 19.69
N ASP A 326 14.74 -8.47 20.86
CA ASP A 326 14.61 -9.76 21.55
C ASP A 326 13.21 -9.93 22.14
N VAL A 327 12.67 -8.89 22.77
CA VAL A 327 11.27 -8.85 23.23
C VAL A 327 10.29 -9.05 22.07
N ALA A 328 10.58 -8.48 20.89
CA ALA A 328 9.73 -8.66 19.71
C ALA A 328 9.80 -10.07 19.09
N ARG A 329 10.87 -10.83 19.34
CA ARG A 329 11.00 -12.23 18.87
C ARG A 329 10.15 -13.19 19.70
N GLU A 330 10.05 -12.95 20.99
CA GLU A 330 9.32 -13.83 21.89
C GLU A 330 7.81 -13.71 21.69
N ARG A 331 7.16 -14.76 21.18
CA ARG A 331 5.71 -14.72 20.87
C ARG A 331 4.84 -14.54 22.11
N LYS A 332 5.27 -15.01 23.29
CA LYS A 332 4.51 -14.90 24.55
C LYS A 332 4.62 -13.50 25.16
N VAL A 333 5.83 -12.96 25.32
CA VAL A 333 6.07 -11.59 25.82
C VAL A 333 5.63 -10.55 24.78
N GLY A 334 5.87 -10.86 23.50
CA GLY A 334 5.42 -10.11 22.34
C GLY A 334 3.92 -10.23 22.03
N THR A 335 3.15 -11.03 22.77
CA THR A 335 1.69 -10.94 22.74
C THR A 335 1.20 -10.32 24.03
N LEU A 336 1.76 -10.61 25.21
CA LEU A 336 1.36 -9.99 26.49
C LEU A 336 1.70 -8.49 26.58
N CYS A 337 2.93 -8.09 26.28
CA CYS A 337 3.37 -6.68 26.36
C CYS A 337 2.65 -5.81 25.33
N TRP A 338 2.42 -6.36 24.15
CA TRP A 338 1.61 -5.69 23.14
C TRP A 338 0.14 -5.80 23.48
N SER A 339 -0.38 -6.91 24.04
CA SER A 339 -1.81 -7.11 24.38
C SER A 339 -2.30 -6.22 25.51
N CYS A 340 -1.46 -5.91 26.49
CA CYS A 340 -1.78 -4.92 27.52
C CYS A 340 -1.95 -3.50 26.93
N TYR A 341 -1.34 -3.23 25.77
CA TYR A 341 -1.51 -2.00 24.97
C TYR A 341 -2.49 -2.17 23.77
N LEU A 342 -2.71 -3.41 23.31
CA LEU A 342 -3.58 -3.83 22.21
C LEU A 342 -4.99 -4.17 22.71
N GLY A 343 -5.30 -3.97 24.00
CA GLY A 343 -6.62 -4.15 24.57
C GLY A 343 -7.65 -3.49 23.66
N ASP A 344 -8.38 -4.33 22.94
CA ASP A 344 -9.46 -3.91 22.07
C ASP A 344 -10.74 -4.01 22.91
N PRO A 345 -11.30 -2.89 23.40
CA PRO A 345 -12.55 -2.94 24.15
C PRO A 345 -13.73 -3.38 23.26
N ASP A 346 -13.58 -3.39 21.93
CA ASP A 346 -14.65 -3.76 21.00
C ASP A 346 -14.69 -5.26 20.66
N GLY A 347 -13.78 -6.10 21.19
CA GLY A 347 -13.87 -7.57 21.03
C GLY A 347 -13.97 -8.07 19.59
N ASN A 348 -13.62 -7.25 18.60
CA ASN A 348 -13.70 -7.60 17.20
C ASN A 348 -12.38 -8.24 16.80
N VAL A 349 -12.34 -9.56 17.00
CA VAL A 349 -11.46 -10.46 16.26
C VAL A 349 -11.87 -10.37 14.77
N PHE A 350 -11.45 -9.31 14.08
CA PHE A 350 -11.17 -9.44 12.66
C PHE A 350 -9.81 -10.13 12.57
N GLU A 351 -9.87 -11.44 12.85
CA GLU A 351 -8.98 -12.42 12.22
C GLU A 351 -8.81 -12.05 10.74
N ASN A 352 -7.59 -12.24 10.24
CA ASN A 352 -7.22 -12.01 8.86
C ASN A 352 -8.31 -12.44 7.89
N ILE A 353 -9.00 -11.46 7.32
CA ILE A 353 -9.78 -11.65 6.12
C ILE A 353 -9.23 -10.63 5.11
N LEU A 354 -8.15 -11.06 4.45
CA LEU A 354 -8.00 -10.80 3.02
C LEU A 354 -9.24 -11.39 2.34
N LEU A 355 -10.31 -10.60 2.25
CA LEU A 355 -11.36 -10.81 1.26
C LEU A 355 -11.33 -9.65 0.27
N SER A 356 -11.06 -10.08 -0.95
CA SER A 356 -11.02 -9.32 -2.18
C SER A 356 -12.38 -8.71 -2.54
N PHE A 357 -12.28 -7.69 -3.41
CA PHE A 357 -13.26 -7.07 -4.31
C PHE A 357 -14.07 -5.88 -3.79
N SER A 358 -13.77 -4.72 -4.40
CA SER A 358 -14.80 -3.93 -5.06
C SER A 358 -14.31 -3.53 -6.45
N TRP A 359 -15.00 -4.07 -7.46
CA TRP A 359 -15.08 -3.47 -8.76
C TRP A 359 -15.93 -2.20 -8.64
N SER A 360 -15.45 -1.10 -9.19
CA SER A 360 -16.32 -0.05 -9.69
C SER A 360 -15.95 0.19 -11.14
N LEU A 361 -16.68 -0.50 -12.02
CA LEU A 361 -17.06 0.05 -13.31
C LEU A 361 -17.68 1.42 -13.06
N LEU A 362 -17.02 2.48 -13.52
CA LEU A 362 -17.71 3.69 -13.91
C LEU A 362 -17.22 4.07 -15.30
N SER A 363 -18.10 3.71 -16.25
CA SER A 363 -18.26 4.12 -17.64
C SER A 363 -17.03 4.07 -18.55
#